data_AF-A0A962CR29-F1
#
_entry.id   AF-A0A962CR29-F1
#
_cell.length_a   1.000
_cell.length_b   1.000
_cell.length_c   1.000
_cell.angle_alpha   90.00
_cell.angle_beta   90.00
_cell.angle_gamma   90.00
#
_symmetry.space_group_name_H-M   'P 1'
#
loop_
_entity.id
_entity.type
_entity.pdbx_description
1 polymer ?
#
loop_
_entity_poly.entity_id
_entity_poly.type
_entity_poly.pdbx_seq_one_letter_code
_entity_poly.pdbx_strand_id
1 'polypeptide(L)'
;MRIKWLLLLILAALIVGLLVNQKNQNKVLENNESTAIKTPVSSTTAHDLDNAIEHNLATDPIAKKTKQKPTDVQLILEEIETRMFSNDPYVEIYSLQSSMSLCKDADELDSLFTFYQNYTHPKQQQSIDVFKEKCQQQQSLYPNLISQDIKQPFKTIKPESRLGLLLEKMHKKFNRLTELERNELGTELLIEGIKAQNSTVLISSSFTYRYNRPMMSQLTHVLNSQDLNYVGQISQLAIAKLACQFQHGMACEPTSELMLLICAQQPNSCGLTFNQWYQQNTLPGMKNDVEIMLAHFQDNIH
;
A
#
# COMPACT_ATOMS: atom_id res chain seq x y z
N MET A 1 15.05 -59.46 14.91
CA MET A 1 14.66 -58.53 15.99
C MET A 1 15.70 -57.44 16.26
N ARG A 2 17.01 -57.71 16.19
CA ARG A 2 18.09 -56.72 16.46
C ARG A 2 18.16 -55.52 15.49
N ILE A 3 17.80 -55.70 14.22
CA ILE A 3 17.84 -54.61 13.22
C ILE A 3 16.79 -53.50 13.48
N LYS A 4 15.61 -53.86 14.01
CA LYS A 4 14.54 -52.89 14.32
C LYS A 4 14.95 -51.93 15.45
N TRP A 5 15.69 -52.42 16.43
CA TRP A 5 16.23 -51.60 17.52
C TRP A 5 17.32 -50.64 17.04
N LEU A 6 18.15 -51.06 16.09
CA LEU A 6 19.20 -50.21 15.51
C LEU A 6 18.59 -49.02 14.72
N LEU A 7 17.53 -49.27 13.95
CA LEU A 7 16.82 -48.22 13.20
C LEU A 7 16.13 -47.20 14.12
N LEU A 8 15.54 -47.66 15.23
CA LEU A 8 14.92 -46.76 16.22
C LEU A 8 15.95 -45.84 16.90
N LEU A 9 17.15 -46.35 17.19
CA LEU A 9 18.22 -45.54 17.78
C LEU A 9 18.76 -44.49 16.80
N ILE A 10 18.90 -44.82 15.51
CA ILE A 10 19.32 -43.86 14.48
C ILE A 10 18.27 -42.75 14.31
N LEU A 11 16.98 -43.11 14.29
CA LEU A 11 15.89 -42.14 14.18
C LEU A 11 15.85 -41.19 15.39
N ALA A 12 16.02 -41.73 16.60
CA ALA A 12 16.07 -40.92 17.82
C ALA A 12 17.28 -39.96 17.81
N ALA A 13 18.45 -40.42 17.37
CA ALA A 13 19.65 -39.58 17.25
C ALA A 13 19.46 -38.44 16.23
N LEU A 14 18.81 -38.71 15.09
CA LEU A 14 18.49 -37.69 14.09
C LEU A 14 17.52 -36.63 14.63
N ILE A 15 16.48 -37.05 15.37
CA ILE A 15 15.52 -36.11 15.98
C ILE A 15 16.22 -35.21 17.01
N VAL A 16 17.07 -35.78 17.87
CA VAL A 16 17.84 -34.99 18.84
C VAL A 16 18.81 -34.04 18.13
N GLY A 17 19.48 -34.49 17.07
CA GLY A 17 20.36 -33.63 16.26
C GLY A 17 19.63 -32.44 15.64
N LEU A 18 18.42 -32.66 15.10
CA LEU A 18 17.58 -31.60 14.54
C LEU A 18 17.14 -30.60 15.61
N LEU A 19 16.73 -31.07 16.79
CA LEU A 19 16.30 -30.22 17.90
C LEU A 19 17.46 -29.37 18.47
N VAL A 20 18.67 -29.94 18.58
CA VAL A 20 19.86 -29.20 19.02
C VAL A 20 20.27 -28.15 17.97
N ASN A 21 20.17 -28.47 16.68
CA ASN A 21 20.49 -27.53 15.62
C ASN A 21 19.50 -26.34 15.59
N GLN A 22 18.20 -26.58 15.75
CA GLN A 22 17.20 -25.51 15.88
C GLN A 22 17.48 -24.58 17.07
N LYS A 23 17.86 -25.15 18.23
CA LYS A 23 18.16 -24.35 19.42
C LYS A 23 19.39 -23.46 19.22
N ASN A 24 20.40 -23.93 18.48
CA ASN A 24 21.59 -23.13 18.16
C ASN A 24 21.30 -22.02 17.14
N GLN A 25 20.43 -22.25 16.14
CA GLN A 25 20.05 -21.20 15.20
C GLN A 25 19.31 -20.04 15.88
N ASN A 26 18.42 -20.34 16.84
CA ASN A 26 17.71 -19.29 17.58
C ASN A 26 18.66 -18.45 18.46
N LYS A 27 19.72 -19.06 19.01
CA LYS A 27 20.69 -18.36 19.86
C LYS A 27 21.65 -17.44 19.08
N VAL A 28 21.87 -17.72 17.80
CA VAL A 28 22.67 -16.86 16.90
C VAL A 28 21.89 -15.63 16.46
N LEU A 29 20.56 -15.70 16.37
CA LEU A 29 19.72 -14.52 16.09
C LEU A 29 19.67 -13.54 17.27
N GLU A 30 19.58 -14.03 18.52
CA GLU A 30 19.55 -13.14 19.70
C GLU A 30 20.87 -12.39 19.94
N ASN A 31 22.02 -12.98 19.60
CA ASN A 31 23.32 -12.35 19.85
C ASN A 31 23.73 -11.30 18.80
N ASN A 32 23.07 -11.28 17.64
CA ASN A 32 23.37 -10.29 16.58
C ASN A 32 22.50 -9.02 16.68
N GLU A 33 21.56 -8.94 17.62
CA GLU A 33 20.72 -7.75 17.83
C GLU A 33 21.34 -6.70 18.79
N SER A 34 22.54 -6.95 19.33
CA SER A 34 23.23 -6.04 20.28
C SER A 34 24.47 -5.35 19.72
N THR A 35 24.50 -5.08 18.41
CA THR A 35 25.45 -4.10 17.84
C THR A 35 24.65 -2.94 17.27
N ALA A 36 24.20 -2.04 18.17
CA ALA A 36 23.56 -0.80 17.82
C ALA A 36 24.53 0.06 16.99
N ILE A 37 24.37 0.02 15.67
CA ILE A 37 24.89 1.04 14.78
C ILE A 37 24.15 2.33 15.15
N LYS A 38 24.86 3.24 15.81
CA LYS A 38 24.43 4.64 15.95
C LYS A 38 24.44 5.28 14.57
N THR A 39 23.36 5.10 13.82
CA THR A 39 23.10 5.84 12.60
C THR A 39 22.68 7.26 13.03
N PRO A 40 23.27 8.32 12.47
CA PRO A 40 22.83 9.67 12.75
C PRO A 40 21.38 9.82 12.28
N VAL A 41 20.51 10.22 13.22
CA VAL A 41 19.16 10.69 12.92
C VAL A 41 19.32 11.95 12.07
N SER A 42 19.24 11.79 10.76
CA SER A 42 19.02 12.90 9.85
C SER A 42 17.56 13.29 10.00
N SER A 43 17.30 14.20 10.93
CA SER A 43 16.06 14.96 11.01
C SER A 43 15.94 15.80 9.74
N THR A 44 15.36 15.23 8.68
CA THR A 44 14.86 16.02 7.57
C THR A 44 13.58 16.69 8.07
N THR A 45 13.77 17.92 8.48
CA THR A 45 12.77 18.89 8.91
C THR A 45 11.58 18.94 7.96
N ALA A 46 10.39 18.64 8.49
CA ALA A 46 9.10 18.96 7.92
C ALA A 46 8.80 20.47 8.02
N HIS A 47 9.63 21.30 7.39
CA HIS A 47 9.55 22.76 7.49
C HIS A 47 9.27 23.50 6.17
N ASP A 48 9.04 22.80 5.06
CA ASP A 48 8.82 23.43 3.74
C ASP A 48 7.35 23.37 3.24
N LEU A 49 6.37 23.29 4.15
CA LEU A 49 4.94 23.42 3.80
C LEU A 49 4.27 24.73 4.27
N ASP A 50 5.05 25.71 4.79
CA ASP A 50 4.49 26.93 5.42
C ASP A 50 4.63 28.23 4.61
N ASN A 51 5.21 28.22 3.40
CA ASN A 51 5.42 29.45 2.62
C ASN A 51 4.71 29.43 1.27
N ALA A 52 3.39 29.66 1.26
CA ALA A 52 2.66 29.97 0.05
C ALA A 52 1.34 30.74 0.26
N ILE A 53 1.25 31.71 1.17
CA ILE A 53 0.09 32.63 1.19
C ILE A 53 0.54 34.04 1.58
N GLU A 54 0.88 34.87 0.58
CA GLU A 54 0.78 36.32 0.73
C GLU A 54 0.48 37.01 -0.61
N HIS A 55 -0.44 37.98 -0.54
CA HIS A 55 -0.87 38.96 -1.55
C HIS A 55 -1.87 38.54 -2.65
N ASN A 56 -3.14 38.94 -2.48
CA ASN A 56 -3.70 40.14 -3.15
C ASN A 56 -5.17 40.40 -2.72
N LEU A 57 -5.39 41.45 -1.92
CA LEU A 57 -6.71 41.96 -1.57
C LEU A 57 -6.97 43.25 -2.37
N ALA A 58 -7.71 43.11 -3.48
CA ALA A 58 -8.39 44.22 -4.13
C ALA A 58 -9.87 44.17 -3.71
N THR A 59 -10.33 45.22 -3.03
CA THR A 59 -11.69 45.37 -2.53
C THR A 59 -12.62 45.91 -3.61
N ASP A 60 -13.49 45.06 -4.13
CA ASP A 60 -14.67 45.44 -4.91
C ASP A 60 -15.96 45.41 -4.07
N PRO A 61 -17.00 46.19 -4.45
CA PRO A 61 -18.12 46.50 -3.58
C PRO A 61 -19.06 45.31 -3.37
N ILE A 62 -19.42 45.11 -2.10
CA ILE A 62 -20.20 43.99 -1.58
C ILE A 62 -21.66 44.09 -2.07
N ALA A 63 -21.98 43.33 -3.13
CA ALA A 63 -23.35 42.88 -3.36
C ALA A 63 -23.74 41.90 -2.25
N LYS A 64 -24.86 42.15 -1.56
CA LYS A 64 -25.45 41.24 -0.57
C LYS A 64 -25.85 39.92 -1.25
N LYS A 65 -24.88 39.01 -1.43
CA LYS A 65 -25.15 37.60 -1.73
C LYS A 65 -25.64 36.95 -0.45
N THR A 66 -26.86 36.44 -0.47
CA THR A 66 -27.40 35.53 0.53
C THR A 66 -26.39 34.39 0.71
N LYS A 67 -25.74 34.31 1.87
CA LYS A 67 -24.76 33.25 2.18
C LYS A 67 -25.49 31.92 2.27
N GLN A 68 -25.63 31.24 1.15
CA GLN A 68 -26.11 29.86 1.11
C GLN A 68 -25.02 29.00 1.76
N LYS A 69 -25.41 28.20 2.75
CA LYS A 69 -24.49 27.28 3.42
C LYS A 69 -23.89 26.35 2.36
N PRO A 70 -22.56 26.15 2.33
CA PRO A 70 -21.94 25.26 1.36
C PRO A 70 -22.51 23.85 1.51
N THR A 71 -22.65 23.15 0.39
CA THR A 71 -23.04 21.73 0.40
C THR A 71 -21.87 20.88 0.88
N ASP A 72 -22.16 19.68 1.39
CA ASP A 72 -21.14 18.71 1.82
C ASP A 72 -20.09 18.43 0.73
N VAL A 73 -20.50 18.47 -0.55
CA VAL A 73 -19.62 18.29 -1.71
C VAL A 73 -18.71 19.49 -1.91
N GLN A 74 -19.22 20.71 -1.71
CA GLN A 74 -18.39 21.92 -1.82
C GLN A 74 -17.30 21.94 -0.75
N LEU A 75 -17.64 21.57 0.48
CA LEU A 75 -16.66 21.45 1.57
C LEU A 75 -15.57 20.43 1.24
N ILE A 76 -15.93 19.26 0.69
CA ILE A 76 -14.93 18.28 0.25
C ILE A 76 -14.05 18.85 -0.86
N LEU A 77 -14.63 19.54 -1.85
CA LEU A 77 -13.88 20.13 -2.96
C LEU A 77 -12.90 21.21 -2.48
N GLU A 78 -13.26 21.98 -1.44
CA GLU A 78 -12.40 22.95 -0.77
C GLU A 78 -11.24 22.25 -0.03
N GLU A 79 -11.50 21.15 0.70
CA GLU A 79 -10.45 20.37 1.39
C GLU A 79 -9.36 19.83 0.46
N ILE A 80 -9.73 19.51 -0.78
CA ILE A 80 -8.85 18.93 -1.78
C ILE A 80 -8.40 19.96 -2.82
N GLU A 81 -8.51 21.27 -2.54
CA GLU A 81 -8.05 22.31 -3.45
C GLU A 81 -6.57 22.14 -3.77
N THR A 82 -5.76 21.82 -2.74
CA THR A 82 -4.37 21.40 -2.92
C THR A 82 -4.33 19.91 -3.27
N ARG A 83 -4.19 19.62 -4.56
CA ARG A 83 -4.16 18.26 -5.11
C ARG A 83 -2.85 17.56 -4.81
N MET A 84 -2.93 16.31 -4.37
CA MET A 84 -1.78 15.46 -4.04
C MET A 84 -1.57 14.33 -5.07
N PHE A 85 -2.64 13.73 -5.58
CA PHE A 85 -2.58 12.55 -6.45
C PHE A 85 -3.06 12.79 -7.88
N SER A 86 -4.02 13.69 -8.09
CA SER A 86 -4.60 13.94 -9.41
C SER A 86 -5.28 15.30 -9.52
N ASN A 87 -5.25 15.86 -10.73
CA ASN A 87 -6.06 17.05 -11.08
C ASN A 87 -7.55 16.72 -11.29
N ASP A 88 -7.90 15.43 -11.52
CA ASP A 88 -9.29 14.98 -11.55
C ASP A 88 -9.81 14.83 -10.11
N PRO A 89 -10.82 15.61 -9.69
CA PRO A 89 -11.33 15.55 -8.31
C PRO A 89 -11.88 14.18 -7.92
N TYR A 90 -12.40 13.42 -8.87
CA TYR A 90 -12.88 12.07 -8.60
C TYR A 90 -11.73 11.13 -8.21
N VAL A 91 -10.62 11.22 -8.95
CA VAL A 91 -9.42 10.41 -8.70
C VAL A 91 -8.75 10.87 -7.40
N GLU A 92 -8.66 12.18 -7.15
CA GLU A 92 -8.07 12.73 -5.92
C GLU A 92 -8.79 12.21 -4.67
N ILE A 93 -10.13 12.32 -4.65
CA ILE A 93 -10.96 11.82 -3.55
C ILE A 93 -10.77 10.33 -3.36
N TYR A 94 -10.75 9.56 -4.45
CA TYR A 94 -10.51 8.12 -4.38
C TYR A 94 -9.15 7.80 -3.77
N SER A 95 -8.07 8.43 -4.26
CA SER A 95 -6.71 8.19 -3.79
C SER A 95 -6.55 8.60 -2.32
N LEU A 96 -7.11 9.73 -1.91
CA LEU A 96 -7.12 10.16 -0.51
C LEU A 96 -7.87 9.14 0.36
N GLN A 97 -9.12 8.81 0.01
CA GLN A 97 -9.91 7.85 0.79
C GLN A 97 -9.28 6.46 0.86
N SER A 98 -8.69 5.98 -0.24
CA SER A 98 -8.00 4.69 -0.25
C SER A 98 -6.71 4.72 0.57
N SER A 99 -5.95 5.82 0.55
CA SER A 99 -4.74 5.96 1.39
C SER A 99 -5.05 6.04 2.89
N MET A 100 -6.29 6.38 3.22
CA MET A 100 -6.80 6.52 4.58
C MET A 100 -7.88 5.47 4.92
N SER A 101 -7.95 4.37 4.17
CA SER A 101 -8.96 3.32 4.36
C SER A 101 -8.99 2.84 5.82
N LEU A 102 -7.81 2.51 6.34
CA LEU A 102 -7.60 2.05 7.71
C LEU A 102 -7.78 3.14 8.78
N CYS A 103 -7.96 4.41 8.41
CA CYS A 103 -8.24 5.49 9.37
C CYS A 103 -9.73 5.61 9.72
N LYS A 104 -10.63 5.07 8.88
CA LYS A 104 -12.08 5.22 9.08
C LYS A 104 -12.63 4.27 10.12
N ASP A 105 -11.98 3.13 10.32
CA ASP A 105 -12.42 2.11 11.25
C ASP A 105 -11.23 1.59 12.07
N ALA A 106 -11.18 2.02 13.33
CA ALA A 106 -10.20 1.51 14.28
C ALA A 106 -10.33 -0.01 14.45
N ASP A 107 -11.55 -0.55 14.30
CA ASP A 107 -11.78 -1.98 14.37
C ASP A 107 -11.22 -2.71 13.15
N GLU A 108 -11.12 -2.07 11.96
CA GLU A 108 -10.45 -2.67 10.79
C GLU A 108 -8.94 -2.80 11.00
N LEU A 109 -8.30 -1.75 11.53
CA LEU A 109 -6.88 -1.80 11.88
C LEU A 109 -6.63 -2.84 12.98
N ASP A 110 -7.45 -2.87 14.02
CA ASP A 110 -7.32 -3.85 15.09
C ASP A 110 -7.62 -5.27 14.60
N SER A 111 -8.60 -5.44 13.71
CA SER A 111 -8.92 -6.71 13.07
C SER A 111 -7.78 -7.20 12.19
N LEU A 112 -7.11 -6.31 11.46
CA LEU A 112 -5.95 -6.66 10.64
C LEU A 112 -4.86 -7.34 11.48
N PHE A 113 -4.46 -6.72 12.59
CA PHE A 113 -3.41 -7.26 13.45
C PHE A 113 -3.89 -8.45 14.31
N THR A 114 -5.18 -8.51 14.64
CA THR A 114 -5.78 -9.65 15.34
C THR A 114 -5.86 -10.89 14.45
N PHE A 115 -6.21 -10.72 13.17
CA PHE A 115 -6.30 -11.82 12.20
C PHE A 115 -4.96 -12.54 12.04
N TYR A 116 -3.84 -11.81 12.05
CA TYR A 116 -2.50 -12.38 11.97
C TYR A 116 -1.92 -12.83 13.33
N GLN A 117 -2.77 -12.95 14.35
CA GLN A 117 -2.54 -13.64 15.63
C GLN A 117 -1.32 -13.20 16.47
N ASN A 118 -0.81 -11.96 16.29
CA ASN A 118 0.42 -11.51 16.96
C ASN A 118 0.35 -10.08 17.51
N TYR A 119 -0.81 -9.59 17.97
CA TYR A 119 -0.94 -8.26 18.61
C TYR A 119 0.02 -7.99 19.80
N THR A 120 0.80 -8.98 20.22
CA THR A 120 1.73 -8.91 21.34
C THR A 120 3.13 -8.42 20.98
N HIS A 121 3.50 -8.26 19.70
CA HIS A 121 4.86 -7.83 19.37
C HIS A 121 5.03 -6.30 19.56
N PRO A 122 6.01 -5.83 20.36
CA PRO A 122 6.17 -4.39 20.65
C PRO A 122 6.33 -3.50 19.40
N LYS A 123 7.03 -3.99 18.36
CA LYS A 123 7.20 -3.23 17.10
C LYS A 123 5.90 -3.05 16.32
N GLN A 124 4.95 -3.97 16.43
CA GLN A 124 3.64 -3.86 15.80
C GLN A 124 2.81 -2.81 16.51
N GLN A 125 2.76 -2.85 17.86
CA GLN A 125 2.09 -1.82 18.65
C GLN A 125 2.62 -0.41 18.35
N GLN A 126 3.94 -0.24 18.33
CA GLN A 126 4.56 1.03 17.98
C GLN A 126 4.12 1.51 16.58
N SER A 127 4.04 0.61 15.60
CA SER A 127 3.64 0.97 14.24
C SER A 127 2.17 1.37 14.16
N ILE A 128 1.31 0.70 14.94
CA ILE A 128 -0.11 1.04 15.09
C ILE A 128 -0.26 2.42 15.73
N ASP A 129 0.49 2.72 16.78
CA ASP A 129 0.41 4.00 17.48
C ASP A 129 0.80 5.16 16.55
N VAL A 130 1.91 5.03 15.82
CA VAL A 130 2.34 6.01 14.82
C VAL A 130 1.30 6.16 13.69
N PHE A 131 0.67 5.06 13.26
CA PHE A 131 -0.40 5.12 12.27
C PHE A 131 -1.65 5.83 12.81
N LYS A 132 -2.05 5.60 14.06
CA LYS A 132 -3.17 6.29 14.71
C LYS A 132 -2.93 7.80 14.78
N GLU A 133 -1.70 8.23 15.09
CA GLU A 133 -1.30 9.65 15.04
C GLU A 133 -1.43 10.22 13.62
N LYS A 134 -0.95 9.49 12.59
CA LYS A 134 -1.13 9.88 11.18
C LYS A 134 -2.61 10.02 10.83
N CYS A 135 -3.47 9.10 11.27
CA CYS A 135 -4.91 9.19 11.03
C CYS A 135 -5.55 10.42 11.69
N GLN A 136 -5.14 10.79 12.91
CA GLN A 136 -5.61 12.01 13.56
C GLN A 136 -5.20 13.28 12.80
N GLN A 137 -3.97 13.32 12.30
CA GLN A 137 -3.49 14.42 11.45
C GLN A 137 -4.26 14.49 10.12
N GLN A 138 -4.52 13.35 9.49
CA GLN A 138 -5.30 13.31 8.26
C GLN A 138 -6.76 13.73 8.50
N GLN A 139 -7.33 13.36 9.65
CA GLN A 139 -8.68 13.77 10.05
C GLN A 139 -8.82 15.27 10.27
N SER A 140 -7.77 15.95 10.74
CA SER A 140 -7.80 17.42 10.87
C SER A 140 -7.65 18.12 9.53
N LEU A 141 -6.93 17.52 8.56
CA LEU A 141 -6.77 18.06 7.21
C LEU A 141 -8.01 17.83 6.32
N TYR A 142 -8.67 16.67 6.47
CA TYR A 142 -9.78 16.24 5.62
C TYR A 142 -11.04 15.85 6.41
N PRO A 143 -11.57 16.73 7.28
CA PRO A 143 -12.64 16.37 8.22
C PRO A 143 -13.95 15.96 7.52
N ASN A 144 -14.32 16.60 6.40
CA ASN A 144 -15.53 16.28 5.65
C ASN A 144 -15.34 15.02 4.79
N LEU A 145 -14.16 14.82 4.20
CA LEU A 145 -13.89 13.63 3.39
C LEU A 145 -13.86 12.33 4.22
N ILE A 146 -13.29 12.37 5.43
CA ILE A 146 -13.15 11.20 6.30
C ILE A 146 -14.47 10.86 6.98
N SER A 147 -15.20 11.87 7.47
CA SER A 147 -16.47 11.66 8.19
C SER A 147 -17.62 11.15 7.32
N GLN A 148 -17.51 11.28 6.00
CA GLN A 148 -18.54 10.79 5.08
C GLN A 148 -18.37 9.31 4.72
N ASP A 149 -19.52 8.66 4.50
CA ASP A 149 -19.59 7.37 3.79
C ASP A 149 -18.83 7.51 2.46
N ILE A 150 -17.91 6.56 2.23
CA ILE A 150 -17.01 6.53 1.08
C ILE A 150 -17.75 6.72 -0.25
N LYS A 151 -19.03 6.32 -0.35
CA LYS A 151 -19.81 6.37 -1.58
C LYS A 151 -20.46 7.73 -1.84
N GLN A 152 -20.61 8.59 -0.84
CA GLN A 152 -21.39 9.84 -0.99
C GLN A 152 -20.77 10.83 -1.98
N PRO A 153 -19.45 11.14 -1.90
CA PRO A 153 -18.85 12.10 -2.83
C PRO A 153 -18.96 11.65 -4.29
N PHE A 154 -18.89 10.35 -4.54
CA PHE A 154 -18.96 9.76 -5.89
C PHE A 154 -20.35 9.72 -6.51
N LYS A 155 -21.41 10.15 -5.79
CA LYS A 155 -22.75 10.31 -6.37
C LYS A 155 -22.91 11.63 -7.12
N THR A 156 -22.15 12.66 -6.71
CA THR A 156 -22.30 14.03 -7.19
C THR A 156 -21.11 14.47 -8.04
N ILE A 157 -19.91 14.06 -7.65
CA ILE A 157 -18.67 14.38 -8.38
C ILE A 157 -18.57 13.43 -9.57
N LYS A 158 -18.38 14.00 -10.76
CA LYS A 158 -18.21 13.24 -12.00
C LYS A 158 -16.71 13.11 -12.31
N PRO A 159 -16.26 11.94 -12.77
CA PRO A 159 -14.89 11.79 -13.26
C PRO A 159 -14.70 12.54 -14.58
N GLU A 160 -13.50 13.07 -14.79
CA GLU A 160 -13.14 13.81 -16.01
C GLU A 160 -12.01 13.11 -16.79
N SER A 161 -11.14 12.40 -16.08
CA SER A 161 -10.04 11.64 -16.65
C SER A 161 -10.46 10.22 -17.03
N ARG A 162 -9.65 9.59 -17.91
CA ARG A 162 -9.81 8.15 -18.23
C ARG A 162 -9.74 7.29 -16.97
N LEU A 163 -8.77 7.56 -16.10
CA LEU A 163 -8.62 6.86 -14.82
C LEU A 163 -9.87 7.03 -13.94
N GLY A 164 -10.41 8.23 -13.82
CA GLY A 164 -11.63 8.51 -13.06
C GLY A 164 -12.84 7.71 -13.58
N LEU A 165 -13.00 7.61 -14.91
CA LEU A 165 -14.08 6.82 -15.53
C LEU A 165 -13.94 5.31 -15.20
N LEU A 166 -12.73 4.79 -15.13
CA LEU A 166 -12.47 3.40 -14.75
C LEU A 166 -12.76 3.15 -13.26
N LEU A 167 -12.35 4.06 -12.39
CA LEU A 167 -12.66 3.99 -10.95
C LEU A 167 -14.16 4.07 -10.71
N GLU A 168 -14.88 4.92 -11.46
CA GLU A 168 -16.34 4.97 -11.40
C GLU A 168 -16.98 3.65 -11.85
N LYS A 169 -16.50 3.08 -12.96
CA LYS A 169 -16.95 1.76 -13.44
C LYS A 169 -16.72 0.69 -12.37
N MET A 170 -15.56 0.69 -11.73
CA MET A 170 -15.24 -0.19 -10.60
C MET A 170 -16.27 0.00 -9.49
N HIS A 171 -16.42 1.20 -8.92
CA HIS A 171 -17.34 1.44 -7.81
C HIS A 171 -18.81 1.09 -8.11
N LYS A 172 -19.30 1.43 -9.30
CA LYS A 172 -20.74 1.27 -9.64
C LYS A 172 -21.08 -0.13 -10.15
N LYS A 173 -20.14 -0.82 -10.78
CA LYS A 173 -20.44 -2.05 -11.53
C LYS A 173 -19.65 -3.28 -11.09
N PHE A 174 -18.68 -3.19 -10.17
CA PHE A 174 -17.80 -4.33 -9.83
C PHE A 174 -18.54 -5.66 -9.60
N ASN A 175 -19.62 -5.64 -8.81
CA ASN A 175 -20.42 -6.84 -8.49
C ASN A 175 -21.26 -7.38 -9.66
N ARG A 176 -21.36 -6.63 -10.77
CA ARG A 176 -22.09 -6.99 -11.99
C ARG A 176 -21.17 -7.39 -13.14
N LEU A 177 -19.87 -7.17 -13.01
CA LEU A 177 -18.89 -7.56 -14.01
C LEU A 177 -18.64 -9.07 -13.94
N THR A 178 -18.45 -9.67 -15.10
CA THR A 178 -17.89 -11.02 -15.24
C THR A 178 -16.44 -11.03 -14.74
N GLU A 179 -15.88 -12.23 -14.53
CA GLU A 179 -14.47 -12.35 -14.17
C GLU A 179 -13.55 -11.74 -15.24
N LEU A 180 -13.83 -12.00 -16.52
CA LEU A 180 -13.07 -11.42 -17.63
C LEU A 180 -13.11 -9.89 -17.60
N GLU A 181 -14.29 -9.28 -17.47
CA GLU A 181 -14.43 -7.82 -17.40
C GLU A 181 -13.76 -7.21 -16.17
N ARG A 182 -13.72 -7.92 -15.03
CA ARG A 182 -12.95 -7.49 -13.87
C ARG A 182 -11.46 -7.51 -14.14
N ASN A 183 -10.98 -8.51 -14.89
CA ASN A 183 -9.57 -8.62 -15.25
C ASN A 183 -9.17 -7.51 -16.22
N GLU A 184 -9.95 -7.29 -17.27
CA GLU A 184 -9.75 -6.17 -18.21
C GLU A 184 -9.75 -4.83 -17.49
N LEU A 185 -10.73 -4.61 -16.60
CA LEU A 185 -10.78 -3.39 -15.79
C LEU A 185 -9.55 -3.25 -14.88
N GLY A 186 -9.06 -4.33 -14.28
CA GLY A 186 -7.84 -4.33 -13.47
C GLY A 186 -6.59 -3.99 -14.28
N THR A 187 -6.46 -4.52 -15.50
CA THR A 187 -5.38 -4.16 -16.43
C THR A 187 -5.47 -2.69 -16.83
N GLU A 188 -6.65 -2.21 -17.21
CA GLU A 188 -6.86 -0.82 -17.60
C GLU A 188 -6.57 0.15 -16.42
N LEU A 189 -6.98 -0.20 -15.20
CA LEU A 189 -6.68 0.58 -13.99
C LEU A 189 -5.19 0.63 -13.70
N LEU A 190 -4.46 -0.48 -13.91
CA LEU A 190 -3.00 -0.46 -13.77
C LEU A 190 -2.39 0.50 -14.80
N ILE A 191 -2.69 0.32 -16.09
CA ILE A 191 -2.13 1.12 -17.18
C ILE A 191 -2.39 2.61 -16.94
N GLU A 192 -3.65 2.98 -16.70
CA GLU A 192 -4.02 4.38 -16.48
C GLU A 192 -3.51 4.92 -15.14
N GLY A 193 -3.36 4.07 -14.12
CA GLY A 193 -2.69 4.40 -12.86
C GLY A 193 -1.22 4.74 -13.05
N ILE A 194 -0.50 4.03 -13.94
CA ILE A 194 0.90 4.33 -14.25
C ILE A 194 1.00 5.63 -15.06
N LYS A 195 0.13 5.82 -16.08
CA LYS A 195 0.08 7.07 -16.86
C LYS A 195 -0.18 8.29 -15.99
N ALA A 196 -1.12 8.16 -15.05
CA ALA A 196 -1.45 9.21 -14.09
C ALA A 196 -0.41 9.34 -12.96
N GLN A 197 0.59 8.45 -12.92
CA GLN A 197 1.56 8.35 -11.83
C GLN A 197 0.90 8.31 -10.46
N ASN A 198 -0.21 7.58 -10.30
CA ASN A 198 -1.01 7.63 -9.06
C ASN A 198 -0.65 6.45 -8.15
N SER A 199 0.19 6.70 -7.14
CA SER A 199 0.73 5.65 -6.26
C SER A 199 -0.36 4.82 -5.58
N THR A 200 -1.44 5.46 -5.12
CA THR A 200 -2.51 4.77 -4.39
C THR A 200 -3.26 3.78 -5.29
N VAL A 201 -3.64 4.21 -6.49
CA VAL A 201 -4.28 3.32 -7.48
C VAL A 201 -3.38 2.14 -7.83
N LEU A 202 -2.07 2.36 -7.94
CA LEU A 202 -1.11 1.30 -8.20
C LEU A 202 -1.04 0.30 -7.05
N ILE A 203 -1.00 0.76 -5.80
CA ILE A 203 -1.02 -0.13 -4.63
C ILE A 203 -2.33 -0.95 -4.59
N SER A 204 -3.49 -0.32 -4.78
CA SER A 204 -4.77 -1.02 -4.84
C SER A 204 -4.80 -2.06 -5.98
N SER A 205 -4.26 -1.69 -7.14
CA SER A 205 -4.10 -2.60 -8.29
C SER A 205 -3.19 -3.78 -7.95
N SER A 206 -2.10 -3.55 -7.21
CA SER A 206 -1.13 -4.60 -6.83
C SER A 206 -1.76 -5.72 -5.99
N PHE A 207 -2.69 -5.37 -5.09
CA PHE A 207 -3.42 -6.37 -4.29
C PHE A 207 -4.37 -7.20 -5.15
N THR A 208 -5.00 -6.58 -6.15
CA THR A 208 -5.90 -7.26 -7.09
C THR A 208 -5.13 -8.19 -8.03
N TYR A 209 -3.94 -7.77 -8.47
CA TYR A 209 -3.07 -8.54 -9.37
C TYR A 209 -2.72 -9.94 -8.82
N ARG A 210 -2.47 -10.06 -7.51
CA ARG A 210 -2.08 -11.32 -6.86
C ARG A 210 -3.07 -12.46 -7.07
N TYR A 211 -4.36 -12.17 -7.19
CA TYR A 211 -5.42 -13.18 -7.27
C TYR A 211 -5.97 -13.38 -8.69
N ASN A 212 -5.43 -12.65 -9.67
CA ASN A 212 -5.96 -12.61 -11.03
C ASN A 212 -5.18 -13.52 -12.00
N ARG A 213 -5.55 -14.80 -12.03
CA ARG A 213 -4.84 -15.82 -12.84
C ARG A 213 -4.79 -15.52 -14.34
N PRO A 214 -5.87 -15.10 -15.02
CA PRO A 214 -5.83 -14.85 -16.46
C PRO A 214 -4.82 -13.76 -16.85
N MET A 215 -4.73 -12.70 -16.06
CA MET A 215 -3.75 -11.64 -16.27
C MET A 215 -2.31 -12.13 -16.02
N MET A 216 -2.10 -12.98 -15.00
CA MET A 216 -0.77 -13.55 -14.74
C MET A 216 -0.30 -14.47 -15.87
N SER A 217 -1.23 -15.18 -16.53
CA SER A 217 -0.92 -16.00 -17.70
C SER A 217 -0.24 -15.17 -18.80
N GLN A 218 -0.73 -13.95 -19.02
CA GLN A 218 -0.14 -13.04 -20.00
C GLN A 218 1.26 -12.58 -19.59
N LEU A 219 1.62 -12.57 -18.30
CA LEU A 219 2.94 -12.14 -17.83
C LEU A 219 3.98 -13.28 -17.75
N THR A 220 3.55 -14.53 -17.95
CA THR A 220 4.46 -15.71 -17.90
C THR A 220 5.62 -15.61 -18.89
N HIS A 221 5.38 -15.05 -20.08
CA HIS A 221 6.41 -14.89 -21.11
C HIS A 221 7.45 -13.82 -20.75
N VAL A 222 7.10 -12.82 -19.93
CA VAL A 222 8.01 -11.74 -19.52
C VAL A 222 9.13 -12.30 -18.64
N LEU A 223 8.80 -13.20 -17.72
CA LEU A 223 9.75 -13.81 -16.80
C LEU A 223 10.22 -15.20 -17.24
N ASN A 224 9.73 -15.70 -18.37
CA ASN A 224 9.94 -17.08 -18.82
C ASN A 224 9.63 -18.11 -17.71
N SER A 225 8.53 -17.90 -16.97
CA SER A 225 8.13 -18.75 -15.85
C SER A 225 6.69 -19.19 -15.98
N GLN A 226 6.43 -20.48 -15.76
CA GLN A 226 5.09 -21.07 -15.74
C GLN A 226 4.47 -21.07 -14.33
N ASP A 227 5.23 -20.68 -13.30
CA ASP A 227 4.71 -20.57 -11.93
C ASP A 227 3.95 -19.25 -11.79
N LEU A 228 2.62 -19.32 -11.90
CA LEU A 228 1.74 -18.15 -11.78
C LEU A 228 1.81 -17.48 -10.40
N ASN A 229 2.14 -18.21 -9.34
CA ASN A 229 2.28 -17.60 -8.01
C ASN A 229 3.56 -16.75 -7.96
N TYR A 230 4.65 -17.28 -8.53
CA TYR A 230 5.90 -16.53 -8.67
C TYR A 230 5.71 -15.28 -9.53
N VAL A 231 5.09 -15.42 -10.71
CA VAL A 231 4.79 -14.29 -11.61
C VAL A 231 3.93 -13.26 -10.90
N GLY A 232 2.91 -13.69 -10.16
CA GLY A 232 2.07 -12.79 -9.36
C GLY A 232 2.83 -12.06 -8.27
N GLN A 233 3.73 -12.75 -7.56
CA GLN A 233 4.57 -12.13 -6.53
C GLN A 233 5.53 -11.08 -7.13
N ILE A 234 6.23 -11.42 -8.22
CA ILE A 234 7.14 -10.49 -8.90
C ILE A 234 6.38 -9.28 -9.45
N SER A 235 5.20 -9.50 -10.05
CA SER A 235 4.34 -8.42 -10.55
C SER A 235 3.89 -7.49 -9.42
N GLN A 236 3.45 -8.04 -8.28
CA GLN A 236 3.06 -7.24 -7.12
C GLN A 236 4.25 -6.39 -6.60
N LEU A 237 5.44 -6.98 -6.48
CA LEU A 237 6.64 -6.26 -6.07
C LEU A 237 7.03 -5.16 -7.05
N ALA A 238 6.92 -5.41 -8.35
CA ALA A 238 7.20 -4.41 -9.38
C ALA A 238 6.21 -3.25 -9.35
N ILE A 239 4.90 -3.53 -9.23
CA ILE A 239 3.87 -2.48 -9.10
C ILE A 239 4.06 -1.67 -7.82
N ALA A 240 4.33 -2.32 -6.68
CA ALA A 240 4.60 -1.63 -5.43
C ALA A 240 5.85 -0.75 -5.53
N LYS A 241 6.94 -1.26 -6.12
CA LYS A 241 8.16 -0.50 -6.36
C LYS A 241 7.92 0.71 -7.25
N LEU A 242 7.12 0.57 -8.31
CA LEU A 242 6.72 1.67 -9.19
C LEU A 242 5.90 2.72 -8.43
N ALA A 243 4.93 2.29 -7.61
CA ALA A 243 4.13 3.18 -6.78
C ALA A 243 5.00 4.02 -5.82
N CYS A 244 6.08 3.46 -5.29
CA CYS A 244 7.01 4.20 -4.43
C CYS A 244 7.75 5.35 -5.12
N GLN A 245 7.81 5.35 -6.47
CA GLN A 245 8.46 6.42 -7.23
C GLN A 245 7.55 7.64 -7.39
N PHE A 246 6.25 7.50 -7.10
CA PHE A 246 5.26 8.55 -7.27
C PHE A 246 4.80 9.13 -5.94
N GLN A 247 4.31 10.37 -5.98
CA GLN A 247 3.86 11.15 -4.82
C GLN A 247 4.80 11.03 -3.60
N HIS A 248 6.10 11.20 -3.81
CA HIS A 248 7.14 11.13 -2.78
C HIS A 248 7.18 9.83 -1.98
N GLY A 249 6.63 8.74 -2.52
CA GLY A 249 6.67 7.41 -1.90
C GLY A 249 5.70 7.23 -0.72
N MET A 250 4.65 8.06 -0.58
CA MET A 250 3.67 7.94 0.51
C MET A 250 3.06 6.53 0.65
N ALA A 251 2.81 5.86 -0.49
CA ALA A 251 2.31 4.49 -0.53
C ALA A 251 3.30 3.44 0.05
N CYS A 252 4.54 3.85 0.30
CA CYS A 252 5.66 2.99 0.68
C CYS A 252 6.32 3.39 2.00
N GLU A 253 5.76 4.40 2.68
CA GLU A 253 6.15 4.78 4.03
C GLU A 253 5.89 3.66 5.03
N PRO A 254 6.56 3.66 6.19
CA PRO A 254 6.34 2.63 7.22
C PRO A 254 4.90 2.55 7.72
N THR A 255 4.16 3.65 7.62
CA THR A 255 2.76 3.79 8.03
C THR A 255 1.79 3.62 6.86
N SER A 256 2.26 3.25 5.66
CA SER A 256 1.36 2.98 4.55
C SER A 256 0.59 1.68 4.78
N GLU A 257 -0.60 1.56 4.19
CA GLU A 257 -1.40 0.32 4.24
C GLU A 257 -0.57 -0.91 3.82
N LEU A 258 0.22 -0.78 2.74
CA LEU A 258 1.12 -1.86 2.29
C LEU A 258 2.10 -2.30 3.39
N MET A 259 2.77 -1.35 4.05
CA MET A 259 3.76 -1.68 5.08
C MET A 259 3.12 -2.15 6.38
N LEU A 260 1.92 -1.69 6.71
CA LEU A 260 1.15 -2.20 7.84
C LEU A 260 0.71 -3.65 7.61
N LEU A 261 0.26 -3.99 6.39
CA LEU A 261 -0.06 -5.38 6.01
C LEU A 261 1.16 -6.29 6.10
N ILE A 262 2.32 -5.83 5.61
CA ILE A 262 3.59 -6.56 5.73
C ILE A 262 3.99 -6.71 7.20
N CYS A 263 3.90 -5.64 7.99
CA CYS A 263 4.20 -5.62 9.43
C CYS A 263 3.29 -6.59 10.21
N ALA A 264 1.99 -6.64 9.89
CA ALA A 264 1.05 -7.57 10.52
C ALA A 264 1.45 -9.04 10.28
N GLN A 265 1.94 -9.37 9.09
CA GLN A 265 2.43 -10.71 8.75
C GLN A 265 3.84 -11.01 9.26
N GLN A 266 4.70 -9.99 9.33
CA GLN A 266 6.12 -10.09 9.63
C GLN A 266 6.51 -9.01 10.65
N PRO A 267 6.44 -9.29 11.97
CA PRO A 267 6.69 -8.28 13.00
C PRO A 267 8.06 -7.59 12.92
N ASN A 268 9.06 -8.25 12.34
CA ASN A 268 10.40 -7.68 12.13
C ASN A 268 10.46 -6.63 11.01
N SER A 269 9.42 -6.56 10.17
CA SER A 269 9.31 -5.61 9.06
C SER A 269 8.60 -4.31 9.46
N CYS A 270 8.07 -4.24 10.67
CA CYS A 270 7.43 -3.05 11.21
C CYS A 270 8.42 -1.87 11.32
N GLY A 271 7.96 -0.68 10.94
CA GLY A 271 8.80 0.52 10.89
C GLY A 271 9.72 0.63 9.66
N LEU A 272 9.79 -0.40 8.81
CA LEU A 272 10.52 -0.32 7.55
C LEU A 272 9.70 0.40 6.48
N THR A 273 10.37 1.16 5.62
CA THR A 273 9.82 1.53 4.30
C THR A 273 9.77 0.31 3.39
N PHE A 274 8.95 0.35 2.34
CA PHE A 274 8.92 -0.72 1.33
C PHE A 274 10.30 -0.98 0.74
N ASN A 275 11.07 0.06 0.43
CA ASN A 275 12.41 -0.09 -0.15
C ASN A 275 13.35 -0.83 0.81
N GLN A 276 13.35 -0.51 2.11
CA GLN A 276 14.15 -1.21 3.10
C GLN A 276 13.72 -2.68 3.24
N TRP A 277 12.41 -2.92 3.36
CA TRP A 277 11.87 -4.28 3.44
C TRP A 277 12.23 -5.10 2.19
N TYR A 278 12.03 -4.54 1.00
CA TYR A 278 12.33 -5.16 -0.29
C TYR A 278 13.81 -5.53 -0.39
N GLN A 279 14.71 -4.65 0.03
CA GLN A 279 16.14 -4.95 0.00
C GLN A 279 16.53 -6.10 0.93
N GLN A 280 15.89 -6.22 2.09
CA GLN A 280 16.17 -7.24 3.10
C GLN A 280 15.49 -8.60 2.80
N ASN A 281 14.31 -8.59 2.19
CA ASN A 281 13.44 -9.77 2.07
C ASN A 281 13.31 -10.32 0.65
N THR A 282 13.99 -9.73 -0.33
CA THR A 282 13.95 -10.19 -1.72
C THR A 282 15.31 -10.76 -2.13
N LEU A 283 15.32 -11.96 -2.70
CA LEU A 283 16.55 -12.60 -3.20
C LEU A 283 17.10 -11.84 -4.42
N PRO A 284 18.42 -11.84 -4.68
CA PRO A 284 19.01 -11.15 -5.83
C PRO A 284 18.37 -11.51 -7.18
N GLY A 285 18.05 -12.78 -7.42
CA GLY A 285 17.37 -13.22 -8.64
C GLY A 285 15.96 -12.63 -8.78
N MET A 286 15.18 -12.64 -7.69
CA MET A 286 13.86 -12.01 -7.66
C MET A 286 13.95 -10.50 -7.90
N LYS A 287 14.99 -9.83 -7.39
CA LYS A 287 15.20 -8.39 -7.64
C LYS A 287 15.39 -8.12 -9.13
N ASN A 288 16.20 -8.92 -9.81
CA ASN A 288 16.38 -8.83 -11.25
C ASN A 288 15.05 -9.02 -12.01
N ASP A 289 14.26 -10.03 -11.63
CA ASP A 289 12.97 -10.30 -12.27
C ASP A 289 11.96 -9.16 -12.02
N VAL A 290 12.02 -8.51 -10.86
CA VAL A 290 11.25 -7.30 -10.56
C VAL A 290 11.65 -6.15 -11.48
N GLU A 291 12.94 -5.95 -11.76
CA GLU A 291 13.37 -4.91 -12.72
C GLU A 291 12.89 -5.21 -14.14
N ILE A 292 12.93 -6.48 -14.58
CA ILE A 292 12.40 -6.90 -15.89
C ILE A 292 10.89 -6.59 -15.98
N MET A 293 10.14 -6.95 -14.95
CA MET A 293 8.71 -6.69 -14.89
C MET A 293 8.37 -5.20 -14.81
N LEU A 294 9.17 -4.43 -14.05
CA LEU A 294 9.05 -2.98 -13.96
C LEU A 294 9.25 -2.32 -15.34
N ALA A 295 10.30 -2.71 -16.05
CA ALA A 295 10.56 -2.23 -17.42
C ALA A 295 9.41 -2.61 -18.36
N HIS A 296 8.91 -3.85 -18.28
CA HIS A 296 7.74 -4.27 -19.07
C HIS A 296 6.53 -3.37 -18.82
N PHE A 297 6.22 -3.06 -17.56
CA PHE A 297 5.11 -2.15 -17.24
C PHE A 297 5.36 -0.75 -17.77
N GLN A 298 6.58 -0.21 -17.66
CA GLN A 298 6.89 1.13 -18.14
C GLN A 298 6.84 1.25 -19.67
N ASP A 299 7.31 0.23 -20.40
CA ASP A 299 7.44 0.25 -21.86
C ASP A 299 6.12 -0.03 -22.60
N ASN A 300 5.20 -0.80 -22.01
CA ASN A 300 3.98 -1.27 -22.69
C ASN A 300 2.72 -0.43 -22.36
N ILE A 301 2.89 0.83 -21.95
CA ILE A 301 1.80 1.75 -21.60
C ILE A 301 1.25 2.54 -22.82
N HIS A 302 1.79 2.32 -24.01
CA HIS A 302 1.39 3.04 -25.24
C HIS A 302 0.07 2.58 -25.85
#